data_AF-A0A6G1ZH82-F1
#
_entry.id   AF-A0A6G1ZH82-F1
#
_cell.length_a   1.000
_cell.length_b   1.000
_cell.length_c   1.000
_cell.angle_alpha   90.00
_cell.angle_beta   90.00
_cell.angle_gamma   90.00
#
_symmetry.space_group_name_H-M   'P 1'
#
loop_
_entity.id
_entity.type
_entity.pdbx_description
1 polymer ?
#
loop_
_entity_poly.entity_id
_entity_poly.type
_entity_poly.pdbx_seq_one_letter_code
_entity_poly.pdbx_strand_id
1 'polypeptide(L)'
;MKKWMFLVCLSGMLLSLSSCSSYYYSTLASNDRSGRYDVNKDFVIDNDSVCIIYNFHGEDGPVLVTVQNKMDEPLFVDWQRSALIINGKATSYYKDAIPVEGVTESSSYGSSYNWNRQYGSVSSRSRGSFSGEIQLPKGVEFIPPCAQIESSNLTLDKLVFDIVSREDLTDQPFEKANGGRTNLKMKTFSERNSPLRFRSYLALFTGGENGVERHYSYYETSFYLSELIKAGNVAPSSFQAWRNEEGNFFYNCDYRSRRTGLIWGSVALGVAGLTTVILLATKTPSLDMPHF
;
A
#
# COMPACT_ATOMS: atom_id res chain seq x y z
N MET A 1 28.77 -3.41 -31.11
CA MET A 1 28.73 -4.61 -30.24
C MET A 1 29.08 -4.30 -28.77
N LYS A 2 30.24 -3.71 -28.45
CA LYS A 2 30.65 -3.38 -27.06
C LYS A 2 29.67 -2.47 -26.27
N LYS A 3 29.01 -1.51 -26.95
CA LYS A 3 28.00 -0.61 -26.34
C LYS A 3 26.67 -1.31 -26.00
N TRP A 4 26.29 -2.34 -26.77
CA TRP A 4 25.10 -3.17 -26.49
C TRP A 4 25.36 -4.17 -25.36
N MET A 5 26.56 -4.74 -25.28
CA MET A 5 26.96 -5.54 -24.11
C MET A 5 26.92 -4.70 -22.83
N PHE A 6 27.38 -3.45 -22.86
CA PHE A 6 27.28 -2.56 -21.69
C PHE A 6 25.84 -2.25 -21.28
N LEU A 7 24.92 -2.04 -22.23
CA LEU A 7 23.50 -1.80 -21.96
C LEU A 7 22.79 -3.04 -21.39
N VAL A 8 23.12 -4.24 -21.88
CA VAL A 8 22.57 -5.50 -21.36
C VAL A 8 23.13 -5.79 -19.96
N CYS A 9 24.43 -5.57 -19.72
CA CYS A 9 25.03 -5.72 -18.39
C CYS A 9 24.49 -4.67 -17.40
N LEU A 10 24.28 -3.43 -17.82
CA LEU A 10 23.71 -2.38 -16.97
C LEU A 10 22.23 -2.64 -16.65
N SER A 11 21.46 -3.15 -17.61
CA SER A 11 20.07 -3.60 -17.40
C SER A 11 19.99 -4.79 -16.43
N GLY A 12 20.87 -5.79 -16.60
CA GLY A 12 20.97 -6.92 -15.66
C GLY A 12 21.44 -6.51 -14.25
N MET A 13 22.29 -5.48 -14.16
CA MET A 13 22.75 -4.92 -12.88
C MET A 13 21.68 -4.07 -12.19
N LEU A 14 20.81 -3.39 -12.96
CA LEU A 14 19.66 -2.65 -12.43
C LEU A 14 18.55 -3.59 -11.93
N LEU A 15 18.31 -4.71 -12.60
CA LEU A 15 17.34 -5.73 -12.20
C LEU A 15 17.78 -6.54 -10.96
N SER A 16 19.07 -6.54 -10.62
CA SER A 16 19.58 -7.23 -9.42
C SER A 16 19.60 -6.37 -8.16
N LEU A 17 19.31 -5.07 -8.28
CA LEU A 17 19.26 -4.13 -7.15
C LEU A 17 17.88 -4.05 -6.46
N SER A 18 16.84 -4.65 -7.03
CA SER A 18 15.48 -4.71 -6.46
C SER A 18 15.21 -5.99 -5.65
N SER A 19 16.25 -6.79 -5.35
CA SER A 19 16.05 -8.03 -4.60
C SER A 19 15.75 -7.74 -3.13
N CYS A 20 14.60 -8.24 -2.65
CA CYS A 20 14.23 -8.25 -1.24
C CYS A 20 15.32 -8.92 -0.42
N SER A 21 15.85 -8.24 0.59
CA SER A 21 16.96 -8.73 1.40
C SER A 21 16.52 -9.52 2.62
N SER A 22 15.28 -9.34 3.09
CA SER A 22 14.67 -10.14 4.15
C SER A 22 13.16 -9.93 4.18
N TYR A 23 12.40 -11.01 4.28
CA TYR A 23 10.97 -11.05 4.49
C TYR A 23 10.65 -11.20 5.98
N TYR A 24 9.66 -10.43 6.40
CA TYR A 24 9.02 -10.53 7.71
C TYR A 24 7.54 -10.78 7.49
N TYR A 25 7.00 -11.76 8.20
CA TYR A 25 5.61 -12.14 8.12
C TYR A 25 4.94 -11.85 9.44
N SER A 26 3.77 -11.24 9.34
CA SER A 26 2.99 -10.77 10.48
C SER A 26 1.57 -11.30 10.35
N THR A 27 1.08 -11.90 11.43
CA THR A 27 -0.32 -12.32 11.53
C THR A 27 -0.99 -11.47 12.61
N LEU A 28 -2.17 -10.97 12.28
CA LEU A 28 -3.01 -10.19 13.17
C LEU A 28 -4.08 -11.08 13.80
N ALA A 29 -4.51 -10.68 14.98
CA ALA A 29 -5.70 -11.20 15.64
C ALA A 29 -6.51 -10.07 16.25
N SER A 30 -7.79 -10.34 16.48
CA SER A 30 -8.70 -9.47 17.22
C SER A 30 -9.37 -10.27 18.33
N ASN A 31 -9.57 -9.63 19.48
CA ASN A 31 -10.33 -10.20 20.59
C ASN A 31 -11.75 -9.62 20.66
N ASP A 32 -12.14 -8.79 19.68
CA ASP A 32 -13.49 -8.24 19.66
C ASP A 32 -14.50 -9.35 19.37
N ARG A 33 -15.49 -9.46 20.26
CA ARG A 33 -16.55 -10.47 20.18
C ARG A 33 -17.40 -10.38 18.91
N SER A 34 -17.31 -9.27 18.19
CA SER A 34 -18.02 -9.01 16.93
C SER A 34 -17.30 -9.52 15.69
N GLY A 35 -16.01 -9.88 15.79
CA GLY A 35 -15.20 -10.34 14.67
C GLY A 35 -15.35 -11.83 14.41
N ARG A 36 -16.08 -12.21 13.35
CA ARG A 36 -15.95 -13.57 12.79
C ARG A 36 -14.88 -13.52 11.71
N TYR A 37 -14.04 -14.56 11.66
CA TYR A 37 -13.22 -14.79 10.49
C TYR A 37 -14.12 -15.29 9.36
N ASP A 38 -14.06 -14.66 8.19
CA ASP A 38 -14.62 -15.26 6.98
C ASP A 38 -13.75 -16.43 6.50
N VAL A 39 -14.15 -17.14 5.45
CA VAL A 39 -13.40 -18.22 4.80
C VAL A 39 -11.96 -17.80 4.47
N ASN A 40 -11.76 -16.53 4.13
CA ASN A 40 -10.45 -15.94 3.82
C ASN A 40 -9.70 -15.39 5.05
N LYS A 41 -10.23 -15.60 6.26
CA LYS A 41 -9.74 -15.01 7.52
C LYS A 41 -9.73 -13.47 7.55
N ASP A 42 -10.61 -12.85 6.79
CA ASP A 42 -10.92 -11.43 6.94
C ASP A 42 -11.62 -11.17 8.28
N PHE A 43 -11.41 -9.99 8.87
CA PHE A 43 -12.10 -9.61 10.10
C PHE A 43 -13.45 -8.98 9.76
N VAL A 44 -14.54 -9.68 10.05
CA VAL A 44 -15.89 -9.26 9.68
C VAL A 44 -16.69 -8.86 10.91
N ILE A 45 -17.24 -7.65 10.87
CA ILE A 45 -18.30 -7.17 11.76
C ILE A 45 -19.58 -7.14 10.95
N ASP A 46 -20.52 -8.01 11.29
CA ASP A 46 -21.80 -8.12 10.59
C ASP A 46 -22.96 -7.90 11.56
N ASN A 47 -23.79 -6.90 11.28
CA ASN A 47 -25.02 -6.61 12.01
C ASN A 47 -26.19 -6.38 11.03
N ASP A 48 -27.37 -6.01 11.53
CA ASP A 48 -28.56 -5.87 10.68
C ASP A 48 -28.46 -4.70 9.68
N SER A 49 -27.64 -3.69 9.96
CA SER A 49 -27.54 -2.44 9.19
C SER A 49 -26.31 -2.38 8.27
N VAL A 50 -25.17 -2.90 8.71
CA VAL A 50 -23.90 -2.77 8.02
C VAL A 50 -23.04 -4.03 8.21
N CYS A 51 -22.27 -4.36 7.19
CA CYS A 51 -21.16 -5.30 7.27
C CYS A 51 -19.85 -4.55 7.02
N ILE A 52 -18.90 -4.66 7.95
CA ILE A 52 -17.58 -4.03 7.87
C ILE A 52 -16.54 -5.14 7.83
N ILE A 53 -15.71 -5.13 6.79
CA ILE A 53 -14.68 -6.14 6.56
C ILE A 53 -13.32 -5.45 6.58
N TYR A 54 -12.41 -5.96 7.40
CA TYR A 54 -11.01 -5.54 7.39
C TYR A 54 -10.14 -6.63 6.79
N ASN A 55 -9.31 -6.23 5.83
CA ASN A 55 -8.30 -7.06 5.22
C ASN A 55 -6.95 -6.33 5.27
N PHE A 56 -5.92 -7.05 5.69
CA PHE A 56 -4.56 -6.55 5.84
C PHE A 56 -3.58 -7.18 4.86
N HIS A 57 -4.07 -8.01 3.94
CA HIS A 57 -3.25 -8.80 3.05
C HIS A 57 -2.48 -7.94 2.06
N GLY A 58 -1.16 -8.08 2.10
CA GLY A 58 -0.27 -7.46 1.12
C GLY A 58 1.10 -7.09 1.68
N GLU A 59 1.89 -6.48 0.81
CA GLU A 59 3.16 -5.86 1.19
C GLU A 59 2.89 -4.62 2.04
N ASP A 60 3.69 -4.45 3.09
CA ASP A 60 3.63 -3.29 3.99
C ASP A 60 2.35 -3.17 4.83
N GLY A 61 1.52 -4.22 4.85
CA GLY A 61 0.31 -4.31 5.66
C GLY A 61 -0.69 -3.22 5.30
N PRO A 62 -1.30 -3.25 4.10
CA PRO A 62 -2.37 -2.33 3.74
C PRO A 62 -3.51 -2.45 4.75
N VAL A 63 -4.24 -1.36 4.99
CA VAL A 63 -5.44 -1.38 5.83
C VAL A 63 -6.63 -1.21 4.90
N LEU A 64 -7.14 -2.33 4.38
CA LEU A 64 -8.31 -2.36 3.53
C LEU A 64 -9.57 -2.42 4.40
N VAL A 65 -10.46 -1.46 4.20
CA VAL A 65 -11.75 -1.39 4.89
C VAL A 65 -12.84 -1.42 3.84
N THR A 66 -13.67 -2.47 3.89
CA THR A 66 -14.88 -2.58 3.06
C THR A 66 -16.10 -2.34 3.94
N VAL A 67 -16.96 -1.42 3.52
CA VAL A 67 -18.21 -1.10 4.20
C VAL A 67 -19.37 -1.43 3.27
N GLN A 68 -20.20 -2.37 3.68
CA GLN A 68 -21.40 -2.79 2.97
C GLN A 68 -22.64 -2.32 3.70
N ASN A 69 -23.47 -1.56 3.00
CA ASN A 69 -24.78 -1.14 3.47
C ASN A 69 -25.78 -2.29 3.27
N LYS A 70 -26.42 -2.74 4.36
CA LYS A 70 -27.48 -3.77 4.33
C LYS A 70 -28.88 -3.16 4.42
N MET A 71 -28.98 -1.85 4.59
CA MET A 71 -30.24 -1.13 4.70
C MET A 71 -30.78 -0.72 3.33
N ASP A 72 -32.09 -0.44 3.31
CA ASP A 72 -32.80 0.12 2.15
C ASP A 72 -32.65 1.65 2.03
N GLU A 73 -31.91 2.28 2.94
CA GLU A 73 -31.60 3.71 2.94
C GLU A 73 -30.11 3.98 2.70
N PRO A 74 -29.72 5.15 2.19
CA PRO A 74 -28.32 5.46 1.96
C PRO A 74 -27.50 5.57 3.24
N LEU A 75 -26.25 5.12 3.15
CA LEU A 75 -25.27 5.15 4.22
C LEU A 75 -24.07 6.01 3.80
N PHE A 76 -23.52 6.78 4.73
CA PHE A 76 -22.35 7.60 4.47
C PHE A 76 -21.20 7.23 5.41
N VAL A 77 -19.99 7.18 4.88
CA VAL A 77 -18.76 7.01 5.67
C VAL A 77 -18.07 8.36 5.80
N ASP A 78 -17.86 8.83 7.02
CA ASP A 78 -17.11 10.05 7.31
C ASP A 78 -15.65 9.70 7.59
N TRP A 79 -14.82 9.72 6.55
CA TRP A 79 -13.39 9.43 6.65
C TRP A 79 -12.62 10.49 7.44
N GLN A 80 -13.14 11.72 7.55
CA GLN A 80 -12.52 12.77 8.36
C GLN A 80 -12.70 12.50 9.87
N ARG A 81 -13.82 11.88 10.24
CA ARG A 81 -14.10 11.44 11.62
C ARG A 81 -13.64 10.01 11.90
N SER A 82 -13.12 9.32 10.89
CA SER A 82 -12.59 7.97 11.01
C SER A 82 -11.07 7.99 11.12
N ALA A 83 -10.50 7.18 12.01
CA ALA A 83 -9.06 7.14 12.23
C ALA A 83 -8.55 5.75 12.59
N LEU A 84 -7.36 5.44 12.11
CA LEU A 84 -6.54 4.34 12.57
C LEU A 84 -5.65 4.81 13.72
N ILE A 85 -5.81 4.22 14.90
CA ILE A 85 -5.12 4.64 16.11
C ILE A 85 -4.10 3.57 16.48
N ILE A 86 -2.82 3.90 16.31
CA ILE A 86 -1.71 2.98 16.58
C ILE A 86 -0.88 3.54 17.73
N ASN A 87 -0.67 2.76 18.80
CA ASN A 87 0.07 3.18 19.99
C ASN A 87 -0.41 4.54 20.56
N GLY A 88 -1.71 4.80 20.51
CA GLY A 88 -2.32 6.05 20.98
C GLY A 88 -2.25 7.24 20.01
N LYS A 89 -1.56 7.11 18.87
CA LYS A 89 -1.53 8.13 17.81
C LYS A 89 -2.62 7.86 16.78
N ALA A 90 -3.56 8.78 16.64
CA ALA A 90 -4.61 8.73 15.62
C ALA A 90 -4.09 9.23 14.26
N THR A 91 -4.30 8.45 13.22
CA THR A 91 -4.06 8.80 11.81
C THR A 91 -5.38 8.72 11.08
N SER A 92 -5.82 9.83 10.49
CA SER A 92 -7.09 9.87 9.74
C SER A 92 -7.05 8.92 8.54
N TYR A 93 -8.18 8.29 8.23
CA TYR A 93 -8.36 7.58 6.96
C TYR A 93 -8.44 8.54 5.77
N TYR A 94 -8.82 9.80 6.03
CA TYR A 94 -8.80 10.86 5.04
C TYR A 94 -7.40 11.46 4.87
N LYS A 95 -6.97 11.66 3.62
CA LYS A 95 -5.78 12.44 3.26
C LYS A 95 -6.22 13.67 2.49
N ASP A 96 -6.01 14.86 3.07
CA ASP A 96 -6.40 16.16 2.48
C ASP A 96 -5.74 16.43 1.13
N ALA A 97 -4.48 16.00 0.99
CA ALA A 97 -3.68 16.22 -0.21
C ALA A 97 -2.81 14.99 -0.49
N ILE A 98 -2.76 14.60 -1.76
CA ILE A 98 -1.71 13.69 -2.25
C ILE A 98 -0.56 14.58 -2.75
N PRO A 99 0.64 14.51 -2.15
CA PRO A 99 1.81 15.16 -2.70
C PRO A 99 2.15 14.49 -4.03
N VAL A 100 2.17 15.28 -5.09
CA VAL A 100 2.59 14.89 -6.43
C VAL A 100 4.00 15.44 -6.62
N GLU A 101 4.98 14.56 -6.62
CA GLU A 101 6.35 14.89 -6.99
C GLU A 101 6.67 14.25 -8.35
N GLY A 102 7.21 15.05 -9.27
CA GLY A 102 7.57 14.59 -10.59
C GLY A 102 8.93 15.12 -11.01
N VAL A 103 9.71 14.26 -11.66
CA VAL A 103 10.98 14.64 -12.29
C VAL A 103 10.75 14.63 -13.79
N THR A 104 11.05 15.75 -14.45
CA THR A 104 11.08 15.84 -15.91
C THR A 104 12.51 15.82 -16.38
N GLU A 105 12.80 14.98 -17.37
CA GLU A 105 14.09 14.96 -18.07
C GLU A 105 13.85 15.25 -19.54
N SER A 106 14.53 16.27 -20.06
CA SER A 106 14.51 16.64 -21.47
C SER A 106 15.93 16.57 -22.02
N SER A 107 16.13 15.83 -23.11
CA SER A 107 17.41 15.79 -23.82
C SER A 107 17.23 16.31 -25.24
N SER A 108 18.02 17.31 -25.62
CA SER A 108 18.10 17.80 -27.00
C SER A 108 19.46 17.44 -27.61
N TYR A 109 19.45 17.09 -28.89
CA TYR A 109 20.64 16.76 -29.67
C TYR A 109 20.62 17.60 -30.95
N GLY A 110 21.63 18.44 -31.13
CA GLY A 110 21.76 19.31 -32.29
C GLY A 110 23.14 19.19 -32.92
N SER A 111 23.18 19.24 -34.25
CA SER A 111 24.43 19.34 -35.00
C SER A 111 24.75 20.83 -35.22
N SER A 112 25.93 21.27 -34.79
CA SER A 112 26.39 22.64 -35.05
C SER A 112 27.31 22.68 -36.28
N TYR A 113 27.08 23.64 -37.17
CA TYR A 113 27.96 23.94 -38.29
C TYR A 113 28.81 25.16 -37.95
N ASN A 114 30.12 25.00 -37.96
CA ASN A 114 31.08 26.09 -37.78
C ASN A 114 31.84 26.30 -39.10
N TRP A 115 32.10 27.56 -39.49
CA TRP A 115 32.68 27.93 -40.79
C TRP A 115 34.06 27.31 -41.05
N ASN A 116 34.73 26.83 -39.99
CA ASN A 116 36.01 26.15 -40.05
C ASN A 116 35.85 24.62 -39.91
N ARG A 117 35.38 23.95 -40.97
CA ARG A 117 35.43 22.48 -41.29
C ARG A 117 35.32 21.42 -40.17
N GLN A 118 34.75 21.70 -38.99
CA GLN A 118 34.64 20.73 -37.91
C GLN A 118 33.17 20.45 -37.58
N TYR A 119 32.73 19.22 -37.83
CA TYR A 119 31.42 18.73 -37.41
C TYR A 119 31.39 18.53 -35.89
N GLY A 120 30.60 19.33 -35.19
CA GLY A 120 30.44 19.24 -33.73
C GLY A 120 29.00 18.88 -33.35
N SER A 121 28.83 17.80 -32.59
CA SER A 121 27.56 17.44 -31.97
C SER A 121 27.41 18.14 -30.62
N VAL A 122 26.29 18.83 -30.40
CA VAL A 122 25.93 19.44 -29.12
C VAL A 122 24.77 18.65 -28.54
N SER A 123 24.95 18.11 -27.34
CA SER A 123 23.88 17.47 -26.57
C SER A 123 23.62 18.27 -25.30
N SER A 124 22.38 18.68 -25.09
CA SER A 124 21.95 19.36 -23.87
C SER A 124 20.96 18.49 -23.12
N ARG A 125 21.14 18.38 -21.80
CA ARG A 125 20.20 17.71 -20.91
C ARG A 125 19.68 18.72 -19.91
N SER A 126 18.37 18.83 -19.81
CA SER A 126 17.67 19.62 -18.80
C SER A 126 16.91 18.66 -17.91
N ARG A 127 17.07 18.83 -16.59
CA ARG A 127 16.30 18.11 -15.58
C ARG A 127 15.53 19.14 -14.77
N GLY A 128 14.22 19.00 -14.71
CA GLY A 128 13.34 19.79 -13.85
C GLY A 128 12.67 18.89 -12.83
N SER A 129 12.33 19.44 -11.68
CA SER A 129 11.46 18.80 -10.70
C SER A 129 10.25 19.69 -10.47
N PHE A 130 9.07 19.10 -10.35
CA PHE A 130 7.89 19.79 -9.88
C PHE A 130 7.32 19.06 -8.67
N SER A 131 6.77 19.84 -7.74
CA SER A 131 6.00 19.34 -6.60
C SER A 131 4.68 20.11 -6.55
N GLY A 132 3.59 19.43 -6.23
CA GLY A 132 2.27 20.02 -6.11
C GLY A 132 1.36 19.12 -5.27
N GLU A 133 0.19 19.63 -4.91
CA GLU A 133 -0.80 18.89 -4.11
C GLU A 133 -2.11 18.79 -4.89
N ILE A 134 -2.67 17.59 -4.98
CA ILE A 134 -4.03 17.39 -5.49
C ILE A 134 -4.99 17.36 -4.31
N GLN A 135 -5.92 18.31 -4.27
CA GLN A 135 -7.02 18.32 -3.31
C GLN A 135 -8.06 17.28 -3.73
N LEU A 136 -8.30 16.28 -2.88
CA LEU A 136 -9.35 15.28 -3.09
C LEU A 136 -10.70 15.83 -2.61
N PRO A 137 -11.83 15.45 -3.23
CA PRO A 137 -13.16 15.87 -2.79
C PRO A 137 -13.45 15.44 -1.33
N LYS A 138 -14.46 16.09 -0.74
CA LYS A 138 -14.84 16.04 0.69
C LYS A 138 -14.78 14.61 1.23
N GLY A 139 -14.12 14.40 2.37
CA GLY A 139 -13.86 13.10 3.00
C GLY A 139 -15.09 12.37 3.56
N VAL A 140 -16.20 12.42 2.84
CA VAL A 140 -17.40 11.64 3.07
C VAL A 140 -17.70 10.85 1.80
N GLU A 141 -17.85 9.54 1.92
CA GLU A 141 -18.25 8.67 0.81
C GLU A 141 -19.70 8.22 0.95
N PHE A 142 -20.41 8.20 -0.18
CA PHE A 142 -21.80 7.79 -0.29
C PHE A 142 -21.88 6.31 -0.67
N ILE A 143 -22.67 5.56 0.09
CA ILE A 143 -22.97 4.15 -0.16
C ILE A 143 -24.48 4.04 -0.42
N PRO A 144 -24.89 3.67 -1.65
CA PRO A 144 -26.29 3.37 -1.94
C PRO A 144 -26.85 2.24 -1.06
N PRO A 145 -28.18 2.10 -0.97
CA PRO A 145 -28.82 0.91 -0.40
C PRO A 145 -28.27 -0.38 -1.02
N CYS A 146 -28.06 -1.40 -0.18
CA CYS A 146 -27.59 -2.73 -0.61
C CYS A 146 -26.27 -2.71 -1.43
N ALA A 147 -25.45 -1.68 -1.29
CA ALA A 147 -24.18 -1.52 -1.99
C ALA A 147 -22.99 -1.54 -1.01
N GLN A 148 -21.77 -1.58 -1.55
CA GLN A 148 -20.54 -1.57 -0.77
C GLN A 148 -19.50 -0.63 -1.36
N ILE A 149 -18.57 -0.20 -0.52
CA ILE A 149 -17.37 0.56 -0.90
C ILE A 149 -16.14 -0.05 -0.25
N GLU A 150 -14.97 0.22 -0.82
CA GLU A 150 -13.68 -0.29 -0.36
C GLU A 150 -12.65 0.85 -0.33
N SER A 151 -11.88 0.95 0.76
CA SER A 151 -10.87 1.99 0.96
C SER A 151 -9.56 1.43 1.52
N SER A 152 -8.41 1.85 0.97
CA SER A 152 -7.09 1.25 1.22
C SER A 152 -5.96 2.24 1.54
N ASN A 153 -6.28 3.46 1.95
CA ASN A 153 -5.33 4.58 1.95
C ASN A 153 -4.20 4.52 3.00
N LEU A 154 -4.15 3.52 3.88
CA LEU A 154 -3.20 3.41 4.99
C LEU A 154 -2.42 2.09 4.98
N THR A 155 -1.21 2.09 5.55
CA THR A 155 -0.33 0.93 5.69
C THR A 155 0.26 0.84 7.09
N LEU A 156 0.68 -0.35 7.52
CA LEU A 156 1.32 -0.63 8.82
C LEU A 156 2.87 -0.58 8.78
N ASP A 157 3.42 -0.36 7.58
CA ASP A 157 4.82 -0.45 7.13
C ASP A 157 5.94 -0.15 8.16
N LYS A 158 5.85 0.96 8.88
CA LYS A 158 6.96 1.46 9.71
C LYS A 158 7.13 0.73 11.04
N LEU A 159 6.12 0.00 11.50
CA LEU A 159 6.10 -0.48 12.89
C LEU A 159 6.72 -1.87 13.05
N VAL A 160 6.62 -2.73 12.05
CA VAL A 160 7.09 -4.13 12.15
C VAL A 160 8.62 -4.21 12.28
N PHE A 161 9.38 -3.36 11.58
CA PHE A 161 10.84 -3.38 11.64
C PHE A 161 11.38 -2.98 13.02
N ASP A 162 10.79 -1.95 13.64
CA ASP A 162 11.15 -1.53 15.00
C ASP A 162 10.86 -2.64 16.02
N ILE A 163 9.77 -3.37 15.82
CA ILE A 163 9.36 -4.49 16.68
C ILE A 163 10.34 -5.66 16.57
N VAL A 164 10.66 -6.10 15.36
CA VAL A 164 11.58 -7.24 15.16
C VAL A 164 12.97 -6.95 15.73
N SER A 165 13.40 -5.69 15.74
CA SER A 165 14.70 -5.31 16.31
C SER A 165 14.79 -5.48 17.84
N ARG A 166 13.64 -5.57 18.53
CA ARG A 166 13.55 -5.58 20.00
C ARG A 166 13.16 -6.94 20.58
N GLU A 167 12.60 -7.83 19.76
CA GLU A 167 12.02 -9.09 20.22
C GLU A 167 12.98 -10.28 20.00
N ASP A 168 13.18 -11.07 21.06
CA ASP A 168 13.91 -12.35 20.97
C ASP A 168 13.04 -13.40 20.25
N LEU A 169 13.39 -13.70 19.00
CA LEU A 169 12.72 -14.71 18.18
C LEU A 169 13.36 -16.09 18.35
N THR A 170 12.52 -17.14 18.43
CA THR A 170 12.96 -18.54 18.58
C THR A 170 12.90 -19.29 17.25
N ASP A 171 13.84 -20.18 17.00
CA ASP A 171 13.82 -21.03 15.79
C ASP A 171 12.70 -22.08 15.88
N GLN A 172 11.85 -22.12 14.85
CA GLN A 172 10.79 -23.10 14.69
C GLN A 172 10.81 -23.72 13.29
N PRO A 173 10.53 -25.04 13.16
CA PRO A 173 10.50 -25.71 11.87
C PRO A 173 9.21 -25.38 11.10
N PHE A 174 9.37 -24.95 9.85
CA PHE A 174 8.27 -24.70 8.91
C PHE A 174 8.38 -25.61 7.68
N GLU A 175 7.24 -26.07 7.20
CA GLU A 175 7.14 -26.86 5.97
C GLU A 175 6.94 -25.95 4.76
N LYS A 176 7.84 -26.09 3.78
CA LYS A 176 7.74 -25.43 2.48
C LYS A 176 6.72 -26.15 1.62
N ALA A 177 6.22 -25.45 0.61
CA ALA A 177 5.33 -25.97 -0.42
C ALA A 177 5.87 -27.21 -1.15
N ASN A 178 7.18 -27.38 -1.24
CA ASN A 178 7.84 -28.53 -1.86
C ASN A 178 8.09 -29.72 -0.90
N GLY A 179 7.57 -29.66 0.33
CA GLY A 179 7.76 -30.69 1.35
C GLY A 179 9.09 -30.60 2.13
N GLY A 180 9.97 -29.65 1.78
CA GLY A 180 11.20 -29.40 2.55
C GLY A 180 10.93 -28.66 3.86
N ARG A 181 11.75 -28.88 4.89
CA ARG A 181 11.68 -28.14 6.16
C ARG A 181 12.74 -27.05 6.24
N THR A 182 12.38 -25.91 6.83
CA THR A 182 13.31 -24.83 7.15
C THR A 182 13.03 -24.30 8.54
N ASN A 183 14.07 -23.98 9.30
CA ASN A 183 13.88 -23.32 10.59
C ASN A 183 13.78 -21.81 10.33
N LEU A 184 12.69 -21.21 10.80
CA LEU A 184 12.49 -19.77 10.76
C LEU A 184 12.40 -19.24 12.19
N LYS A 185 12.83 -18.00 12.36
CA LYS A 185 12.73 -17.31 13.64
C LYS A 185 11.31 -16.79 13.82
N MET A 186 10.63 -17.21 14.87
CA MET A 186 9.22 -16.94 15.14
C MET A 186 9.01 -16.53 16.60
N LYS A 187 8.01 -15.69 16.82
CA LYS A 187 7.42 -15.42 18.13
C LYS A 187 5.92 -15.23 18.02
N THR A 188 5.19 -15.78 18.98
CA THR A 188 3.75 -15.55 19.15
C THR A 188 3.50 -14.59 20.30
N PHE A 189 2.42 -13.84 20.19
CA PHE A 189 2.02 -12.83 21.14
C PHE A 189 0.55 -13.00 21.49
N SER A 190 0.25 -12.76 22.75
CA SER A 190 -1.10 -12.49 23.24
C SER A 190 -1.39 -10.99 23.10
N GLU A 191 -2.66 -10.60 23.23
CA GLU A 191 -3.04 -9.19 23.23
C GLU A 191 -2.26 -8.34 24.26
N ARG A 192 -1.92 -8.91 25.43
CA ARG A 192 -1.26 -8.14 26.52
C ARG A 192 0.21 -7.87 26.28
N ASN A 193 0.91 -8.77 25.60
CA ASN A 193 2.34 -8.66 25.33
C ASN A 193 2.64 -8.37 23.86
N SER A 194 1.61 -8.07 23.06
CA SER A 194 1.77 -7.73 21.66
C SER A 194 2.46 -6.36 21.54
N PRO A 195 3.56 -6.27 20.79
CA PRO A 195 4.30 -5.04 20.59
C PRO A 195 3.60 -4.09 19.59
N LEU A 196 2.62 -4.59 18.84
CA LEU A 196 1.76 -3.81 17.96
C LEU A 196 0.31 -4.02 18.38
N ARG A 197 -0.28 -2.94 18.91
CA ARG A 197 -1.71 -2.86 19.17
C ARG A 197 -2.25 -1.62 18.49
N PHE A 198 -3.34 -1.79 17.79
CA PHE A 198 -4.01 -0.68 17.11
C PHE A 198 -5.50 -0.90 17.10
N ARG A 199 -6.23 0.18 16.86
CA ARG A 199 -7.68 0.16 16.71
C ARG A 199 -8.09 0.97 15.49
N SER A 200 -9.07 0.46 14.78
CA SER A 200 -9.80 1.20 13.75
C SER A 200 -11.02 1.83 14.39
N TYR A 201 -11.21 3.13 14.18
CA TYR A 201 -12.40 3.87 14.59
C TYR A 201 -13.08 4.42 13.33
N LEU A 202 -14.29 3.93 13.05
CA LEU A 202 -15.08 4.32 11.88
C LEU A 202 -16.33 5.09 12.32
N ALA A 203 -16.58 6.20 11.64
CA ALA A 203 -17.77 7.01 11.79
C ALA A 203 -18.67 6.86 10.56
N LEU A 204 -19.83 6.27 10.77
CA LEU A 204 -20.88 6.11 9.76
C LEU A 204 -22.06 6.99 10.12
N PHE A 205 -22.83 7.45 9.12
CA PHE A 205 -24.09 8.12 9.41
C PHE A 205 -25.14 7.88 8.32
N THR A 206 -26.40 7.98 8.73
CA THR A 206 -27.55 8.06 7.82
C THR A 206 -28.23 9.42 7.98
N GLY A 207 -29.05 9.80 6.99
CA GLY A 207 -29.69 11.12 6.95
C GLY A 207 -28.75 12.27 6.54
N GLY A 208 -29.18 13.51 6.75
CA GLY A 208 -28.43 14.71 6.35
C GLY A 208 -28.74 15.26 4.95
N GLU A 209 -29.61 14.61 4.19
CA GLU A 209 -30.26 15.19 3.01
C GLU A 209 -31.63 15.78 3.40
N ASN A 210 -32.03 16.87 2.74
CA ASN A 210 -33.35 17.51 2.92
C ASN A 210 -33.69 17.98 4.35
N GLY A 211 -32.70 18.33 5.18
CA GLY A 211 -32.91 18.90 6.52
C GLY A 211 -33.16 17.87 7.63
N VAL A 212 -32.98 16.57 7.33
CA VAL A 212 -32.99 15.50 8.33
C VAL A 212 -31.70 15.53 9.14
N GLU A 213 -31.79 15.34 10.46
CA GLU A 213 -30.63 15.27 11.35
C GLU A 213 -29.72 14.09 10.98
N ARG A 214 -28.40 14.26 11.11
CA ARG A 214 -27.44 13.17 10.87
C ARG A 214 -27.39 12.25 12.08
N HIS A 215 -27.70 10.97 11.87
CA HIS A 215 -27.58 9.95 12.91
C HIS A 215 -26.24 9.23 12.77
N TYR A 216 -25.29 9.55 13.65
CA TYR A 216 -23.96 8.94 13.65
C TYR A 216 -23.95 7.61 14.41
N SER A 217 -23.32 6.61 13.79
CA SER A 217 -22.99 5.31 14.36
C SER A 217 -21.47 5.12 14.34
N TYR A 218 -20.91 4.66 15.45
CA TYR A 218 -19.46 4.49 15.61
C TYR A 218 -19.10 3.02 15.78
N TYR A 219 -18.09 2.59 15.03
CA TYR A 219 -17.58 1.22 15.06
C TYR A 219 -16.11 1.25 15.42
N GLU A 220 -15.77 0.61 16.54
CA GLU A 220 -14.39 0.47 17.01
C GLU A 220 -13.98 -1.00 16.94
N THR A 221 -12.83 -1.27 16.32
CA THR A 221 -12.27 -2.63 16.22
C THR A 221 -10.81 -2.62 16.62
N SER A 222 -10.46 -3.47 17.57
CA SER A 222 -9.11 -3.61 18.11
C SER A 222 -8.39 -4.80 17.51
N PHE A 223 -7.13 -4.59 17.14
CA PHE A 223 -6.25 -5.58 16.55
C PHE A 223 -4.92 -5.61 17.28
N TYR A 224 -4.30 -6.79 17.29
CA TYR A 224 -2.96 -6.99 17.81
C TYR A 224 -2.17 -7.94 16.92
N LEU A 225 -0.85 -7.74 16.89
CA LEU A 225 0.05 -8.71 16.27
C LEU A 225 0.06 -9.98 17.12
N SER A 226 -0.35 -11.11 16.55
CA SER A 226 -0.40 -12.41 17.22
C SER A 226 0.81 -13.28 16.88
N GLU A 227 1.42 -13.05 15.72
CA GLU A 227 2.56 -13.83 15.25
C GLU A 227 3.50 -12.97 14.41
N LEU A 228 4.81 -13.17 14.61
CA LEU A 228 5.87 -12.56 13.82
C LEU A 228 6.90 -13.61 13.42
N ILE A 229 7.20 -13.70 12.13
CA ILE A 229 8.18 -14.62 11.57
C ILE A 229 9.21 -13.85 10.74
N LYS A 230 10.49 -14.10 10.98
CA LYS A 230 11.60 -13.63 10.16
C LYS A 230 12.02 -14.75 9.22
N ALA A 231 11.63 -14.62 7.95
CA ALA A 231 11.82 -15.63 6.92
C ALA A 231 13.11 -15.45 6.10
N GLY A 232 13.86 -14.37 6.30
CA GLY A 232 15.07 -14.09 5.53
C GLY A 232 14.75 -13.96 4.04
N ASN A 233 15.50 -14.57 3.14
CA ASN A 233 15.30 -14.43 1.68
C ASN A 233 14.17 -15.31 1.11
N VAL A 234 13.35 -15.93 1.96
CA VAL A 234 12.34 -16.89 1.53
C VAL A 234 11.03 -16.15 1.33
N ALA A 235 10.51 -16.09 0.10
CA ALA A 235 9.28 -15.37 -0.26
C ALA A 235 7.98 -16.11 0.15
N PRO A 236 6.84 -15.41 0.29
CA PRO A 236 5.59 -16.00 0.79
C PRO A 236 5.10 -17.19 -0.03
N SER A 237 5.26 -17.13 -1.36
CA SER A 237 4.85 -18.16 -2.32
C SER A 237 5.50 -19.53 -2.11
N SER A 238 6.57 -19.59 -1.32
CA SER A 238 7.27 -20.83 -1.00
C SER A 238 6.62 -21.63 0.15
N PHE A 239 5.62 -21.08 0.84
CA PHE A 239 4.92 -21.73 1.95
C PHE A 239 3.43 -21.91 1.63
N GLN A 240 2.87 -23.05 2.00
CA GLN A 240 1.43 -23.31 1.79
C GLN A 240 0.55 -22.41 2.65
N ALA A 241 0.96 -22.16 3.89
CA ALA A 241 0.17 -21.39 4.87
C ALA A 241 -0.10 -19.93 4.40
N TRP A 242 0.79 -19.36 3.59
CA TRP A 242 0.71 -17.96 3.16
C TRP A 242 0.38 -17.81 1.67
N ARG A 243 -0.06 -18.90 1.02
CA ARG A 243 -0.54 -18.86 -0.37
C ARG A 243 -1.99 -18.44 -0.52
N ASN A 244 -2.80 -18.59 0.54
CA ASN A 244 -4.24 -18.39 0.47
C ASN A 244 -4.67 -16.94 0.69
N GLU A 245 -3.73 -15.98 0.62
CA GLU A 245 -4.00 -14.54 0.74
C GLU A 245 -4.88 -14.19 1.95
N GLU A 246 -4.56 -14.80 3.11
CA GLU A 246 -5.38 -14.66 4.31
C GLU A 246 -5.44 -13.20 4.76
N GLY A 247 -6.65 -12.67 4.98
CA GLY A 247 -6.86 -11.25 5.28
C GLY A 247 -6.24 -10.75 6.58
N ASN A 248 -5.88 -11.66 7.49
CA ASN A 248 -5.17 -11.33 8.72
C ASN A 248 -3.64 -11.40 8.60
N PHE A 249 -3.12 -11.76 7.43
CA PHE A 249 -1.69 -11.95 7.17
C PHE A 249 -1.13 -10.80 6.34
N PHE A 250 0.05 -10.29 6.67
CA PHE A 250 0.76 -9.36 5.83
C PHE A 250 2.27 -9.58 5.91
N TYR A 251 3.00 -9.02 4.94
CA TYR A 251 4.44 -9.16 4.90
C TYR A 251 5.15 -7.83 4.65
N ASN A 252 6.36 -7.71 5.20
CA ASN A 252 7.26 -6.61 4.90
C ASN A 252 8.52 -7.14 4.23
N CYS A 253 8.98 -6.40 3.24
CA CYS A 253 10.25 -6.64 2.58
C CYS A 253 11.28 -5.57 2.95
N ASP A 254 12.45 -5.99 3.43
CA ASP A 254 13.60 -5.10 3.58
C ASP A 254 14.34 -4.97 2.24
N TYR A 255 14.25 -3.82 1.58
CA TYR A 255 15.04 -3.52 0.39
C TYR A 255 16.38 -2.90 0.80
N ARG A 256 17.50 -3.38 0.24
CA ARG A 256 18.84 -2.82 0.51
C ARG A 256 18.94 -1.30 0.28
N SER A 257 18.07 -0.69 -0.53
CA SER A 257 18.07 0.77 -0.77
C SER A 257 17.31 1.60 0.28
N ARG A 258 16.43 0.99 1.11
CA ARG A 258 15.71 1.70 2.20
C ARG A 258 16.65 2.21 3.30
N ARG A 259 17.86 1.64 3.44
CA ARG A 259 18.91 2.14 4.36
C ARG A 259 19.53 3.49 3.96
N THR A 260 19.27 3.98 2.75
CA THR A 260 19.87 5.20 2.22
C THR A 260 19.04 6.47 2.42
N GLY A 261 17.97 6.45 3.22
CA GLY A 261 17.21 7.65 3.60
C GLY A 261 16.38 8.29 2.47
N LEU A 262 16.27 7.64 1.32
CA LEU A 262 15.35 8.05 0.27
C LEU A 262 13.97 7.47 0.59
N ILE A 263 13.09 8.31 1.14
CA ILE A 263 11.66 8.01 1.27
C ILE A 263 11.10 7.96 -0.16
N TRP A 264 11.18 6.79 -0.79
CA TRP A 264 10.28 6.51 -1.90
C TRP A 264 8.92 6.28 -1.26
N GLY A 265 8.00 7.21 -1.47
CA GLY A 265 6.57 6.94 -1.31
C GLY A 265 6.24 5.83 -2.31
N SER A 266 6.36 4.58 -1.86
CA SER A 266 5.91 3.43 -2.64
C SER A 266 4.40 3.58 -2.77
N VAL A 267 3.97 3.97 -3.96
CA VAL A 267 2.71 3.49 -4.50
C VAL A 267 2.81 1.98 -4.40
N ALA A 268 2.16 1.41 -3.40
CA ALA A 268 1.92 -0.01 -3.32
C ALA A 268 1.07 -0.35 -4.54
N LEU A 269 1.73 -0.68 -5.65
CA LEU A 269 1.13 -1.52 -6.66
C LEU A 269 1.03 -2.91 -6.02
N GLY A 270 0.07 -3.03 -5.09
CA GLY A 270 -0.45 -4.31 -4.65
C GLY A 270 -0.84 -5.05 -5.91
N VAL A 271 -0.27 -6.23 -6.08
CA VAL A 271 -0.54 -7.11 -7.19
C VAL A 271 -1.96 -7.64 -7.03
N ALA A 272 -2.94 -6.83 -7.40
CA ALA A 272 -4.30 -7.20 -7.68
C ALA A 272 -4.77 -6.28 -8.82
N GLY A 273 -4.55 -6.72 -10.06
CA GLY A 273 -4.94 -5.99 -11.27
C GLY A 273 -3.77 -5.32 -11.99
N LEU A 274 -3.19 -6.03 -12.96
CA LEU A 274 -2.37 -5.44 -14.01
C LEU A 274 -3.20 -4.43 -14.82
N THR A 275 -3.07 -3.14 -14.51
CA THR A 275 -3.17 -2.09 -15.52
C THR A 275 -2.01 -1.11 -15.33
N THR A 276 -0.89 -1.44 -15.98
CA THR A 276 0.16 -0.47 -16.28
C THR A 276 -0.45 0.71 -17.05
N VAL A 277 -0.74 1.82 -16.37
CA VAL A 277 -0.92 3.11 -17.04
C VAL A 277 0.48 3.69 -17.25
N ILE A 278 1.13 3.25 -18.33
CA ILE A 278 2.24 4.01 -18.90
C ILE A 278 1.61 5.21 -19.60
N LEU A 279 1.58 6.37 -18.95
CA LEU A 279 1.30 7.65 -19.62
C LEU A 279 2.49 7.99 -20.53
N LEU A 280 2.52 7.36 -21.71
CA LEU A 280 3.29 7.81 -22.86
C LEU A 280 2.59 9.07 -23.39
N ALA A 281 3.05 10.24 -22.94
CA ALA A 281 2.69 11.50 -23.57
C ALA A 281 3.32 11.57 -24.97
N THR A 282 2.67 10.96 -25.96
CA THR A 282 3.02 11.14 -27.37
C THR A 282 2.40 12.44 -27.88
N LYS A 283 3.27 13.43 -28.13
CA LYS A 283 3.13 14.59 -29.04
C LYS A 283 1.75 14.75 -29.71
N THR A 284 1.06 15.84 -29.37
CA THR A 284 0.02 16.45 -30.22
C THR A 284 0.65 16.98 -31.51
N PRO A 285 0.15 16.62 -32.71
CA PRO A 285 0.50 17.31 -33.94
C PRO A 285 -0.19 18.67 -33.99
N SER A 286 0.58 19.71 -34.33
CA SER A 286 0.11 21.07 -34.58
C SER A 286 -0.85 21.09 -35.78
N LEU A 287 -2.08 21.56 -35.55
CA LEU A 287 -2.98 22.00 -36.62
C LEU A 287 -2.60 23.42 -36.98
N ASP A 288 -1.91 23.59 -38.11
CA ASP A 288 -1.78 24.87 -38.79
C ASP A 288 -3.15 25.28 -39.34
N MET A 289 -3.68 26.39 -38.85
CA MET A 289 -4.74 27.15 -39.54
C MET A 289 -4.07 28.31 -40.28
N PRO A 290 -4.28 28.47 -41.60
CA PRO A 290 -3.87 29.66 -42.30
C PRO A 290 -4.82 30.81 -41.99
N HIS A 291 -4.24 31.97 -41.65
CA HIS A 291 -4.92 33.26 -41.67
C HIS A 291 -4.97 33.79 -43.11
N PHE A 292 -6.19 34.10 -43.56
CA PHE A 292 -6.60 34.90 -44.73
C PHE A 292 -6.06 34.52 -46.12
#